data_AF-B7TIK6-F1
#
_entry.id   AF-B7TIK6-F1
#
_cell.length_a   1.000
_cell.length_b   1.000
_cell.length_c   1.000
_cell.angle_alpha   90.00
_cell.angle_beta   90.00
_cell.angle_gamma   90.00
#
_symmetry.space_group_name_H-M   'P 1'
#
loop_
_entity.id
_entity.type
_entity.pdbx_description
1 polymer ?
#
loop_
_entity_poly.entity_id
_entity_poly.type
_entity_poly.pdbx_seq_one_letter_code
_entity_poly.pdbx_strand_id
1 'polypeptide(L)'
;NFLKPLAHVVNVVERRQTRSILANLLIKVNEDQLSLTGTDLEVEMISKTIIEDAESGEITIPARKIYEIVRALPDASQLSVYQSDDKITLQAGRSKFTLATLPANDFPSIDKIEVTERIIIAEVLLKELIERTAFAMAQQDVRYYLNGLLFDLRDTKLRCVATDGHRLALCETELEQAKDLKRQIILPRKGVMELQRLLEGSDRQIELEIARNHIRMKSFDVTFTSKLIDGSFPDYEGVIPIGADREVKVAREVLRDALNGLNYR
;
A
#
# COMPACT_ATOMS: atom_id res chain seq x y z
N ASN A 1 -2.01 14.40 15.97
CA ASN A 1 -2.32 12.94 16.05
C ASN A 1 -3.25 12.43 14.94
N PHE A 2 -4.16 13.26 14.38
CA PHE A 2 -5.12 12.79 13.37
C PHE A 2 -4.61 12.81 11.91
N LEU A 3 -3.72 13.75 11.55
CA LEU A 3 -3.28 13.94 10.16
C LEU A 3 -2.49 12.76 9.58
N LYS A 4 -1.60 12.13 10.36
CA LYS A 4 -0.79 10.98 9.92
C LYS A 4 -1.68 9.77 9.56
N PRO A 5 -2.58 9.28 10.45
CA PRO A 5 -3.54 8.22 10.10
C PRO A 5 -4.40 8.53 8.88
N LEU A 6 -4.88 9.78 8.75
CA LEU A 6 -5.63 10.23 7.57
C LEU A 6 -4.80 10.15 6.28
N ALA A 7 -3.54 10.57 6.33
CA ALA A 7 -2.65 10.57 5.18
C ALA A 7 -2.38 9.15 4.66
N HIS A 8 -2.32 8.16 5.55
CA HIS A 8 -2.20 6.75 5.15
C HIS A 8 -3.43 6.35 4.32
N VAL A 9 -4.63 6.46 4.89
CA VAL A 9 -5.84 5.88 4.28
C VAL A 9 -6.39 6.66 3.09
N VAL A 10 -6.15 7.98 3.01
CA VAL A 10 -6.70 8.82 1.93
C VAL A 10 -6.13 8.49 0.55
N ASN A 11 -4.93 7.90 0.50
CA ASN A 11 -4.25 7.62 -0.76
C ASN A 11 -4.86 6.45 -1.53
N VAL A 12 -5.42 5.48 -0.82
CA VAL A 12 -6.12 4.34 -1.41
C VAL A 12 -7.40 4.77 -2.13
N VAL A 13 -8.07 5.81 -1.60
CA VAL A 13 -9.32 6.35 -2.14
C VAL A 13 -9.06 7.09 -3.46
N GLU A 14 -9.55 6.53 -4.57
CA GLU A 14 -9.38 7.14 -5.88
C GLU A 14 -10.25 8.39 -6.06
N ARG A 15 -9.84 9.25 -7.01
CA ARG A 15 -10.54 10.50 -7.30
C ARG A 15 -11.86 10.31 -8.06
N ARG A 16 -11.95 9.26 -8.88
CA ARG A 16 -13.14 8.93 -9.67
C ARG A 16 -13.61 7.55 -9.24
N GLN A 17 -14.83 7.49 -8.72
CA GLN A 17 -15.42 6.27 -8.23
C GLN A 17 -16.79 6.07 -8.86
N THR A 18 -17.14 4.83 -9.17
CA THR A 18 -18.47 4.46 -9.65
C THR A 18 -19.49 4.42 -8.50
N ARG A 19 -19.04 4.11 -7.29
CA ARG A 19 -19.85 4.09 -6.05
C ARG A 19 -19.44 5.24 -5.13
N SER A 20 -20.40 6.08 -4.76
CA SER A 20 -20.16 7.24 -3.89
C SER A 20 -19.54 6.89 -2.53
N ILE A 21 -19.91 5.75 -1.96
CA ILE A 21 -19.38 5.26 -0.67
C ILE A 21 -17.87 5.02 -0.70
N LEU A 22 -17.29 4.66 -1.85
CA LEU A 22 -15.84 4.44 -2.00
C LEU A 22 -15.05 5.76 -2.04
N ALA A 23 -15.72 6.91 -2.15
CA ALA A 23 -15.09 8.22 -1.98
C ALA A 23 -14.99 8.64 -0.50
N ASN A 24 -15.60 7.87 0.41
CA ASN A 24 -15.54 8.09 1.84
C ASN A 24 -14.47 7.22 2.51
N LEU A 25 -14.08 7.60 3.72
CA LEU A 25 -13.43 6.74 4.70
C LEU A 25 -14.49 6.21 5.64
N LEU A 26 -14.39 4.95 6.04
CA LEU A 26 -15.07 4.46 7.22
C LEU A 26 -14.30 4.92 8.46
N ILE A 27 -15.01 5.55 9.38
CA ILE A 27 -14.50 5.96 10.68
C ILE A 27 -15.22 5.14 11.74
N LYS A 28 -14.44 4.50 12.61
CA LYS A 28 -14.94 3.72 13.72
C LYS A 28 -14.24 4.15 15.00
N VAL A 29 -15.02 4.47 16.02
CA VAL A 29 -14.55 4.73 17.37
C VAL A 29 -15.01 3.56 18.24
N ASN A 30 -14.07 2.96 18.94
CA ASN A 30 -14.36 1.99 19.98
C ASN A 30 -13.54 2.35 21.22
N GLU A 31 -14.21 2.77 22.29
CA GLU A 31 -13.59 3.33 23.48
C GLU A 31 -12.64 4.51 23.12
N ASP A 32 -11.35 4.38 23.40
CA ASP A 32 -10.31 5.37 23.11
C ASP A 32 -9.63 5.17 21.74
N GLN A 33 -10.02 4.15 20.97
CA GLN A 33 -9.40 3.82 19.70
C GLN A 33 -10.22 4.32 18.51
N LEU A 34 -9.60 5.22 17.73
CA LEU A 34 -10.07 5.64 16.42
C LEU A 34 -9.45 4.77 15.34
N SER A 35 -10.28 4.18 14.48
CA SER A 35 -9.87 3.49 13.27
C SER A 35 -10.42 4.21 12.04
N LEU A 36 -9.53 4.47 11.09
CA LEU A 36 -9.86 5.00 9.77
C LEU A 36 -9.62 3.90 8.74
N THR A 37 -10.56 3.68 7.84
CA THR A 37 -10.46 2.69 6.77
C THR A 37 -10.77 3.33 5.43
N GLY A 38 -9.85 3.17 4.48
CA GLY A 38 -10.03 3.56 3.08
C GLY A 38 -9.86 2.35 2.17
N THR A 39 -10.70 2.22 1.14
CA THR A 39 -10.60 1.13 0.16
C THR A 39 -11.16 1.53 -1.20
N ASP A 40 -10.66 0.87 -2.24
CA ASP A 40 -11.18 0.88 -3.60
C ASP A 40 -11.66 -0.51 -4.07
N LEU A 41 -11.82 -1.46 -3.13
CA LEU A 41 -12.11 -2.89 -3.33
C LEU A 41 -10.94 -3.76 -3.83
N GLU A 42 -9.80 -3.17 -4.22
CA GLU A 42 -8.57 -3.90 -4.55
C GLU A 42 -7.58 -3.84 -3.39
N VAL A 43 -7.43 -2.65 -2.82
CA VAL A 43 -6.58 -2.32 -1.68
C VAL A 43 -7.45 -1.77 -0.57
N GLU A 44 -7.13 -2.14 0.66
CA GLU A 44 -7.66 -1.54 1.88
C GLU A 44 -6.51 -1.11 2.76
N MET A 45 -6.68 0.06 3.37
CA MET A 45 -5.78 0.56 4.39
C MET A 45 -6.56 0.96 5.61
N ILE A 46 -6.14 0.41 6.75
CA ILE A 46 -6.68 0.70 8.07
C ILE A 46 -5.58 1.39 8.85
N SER A 47 -5.83 2.58 9.37
CA SER A 47 -4.92 3.24 10.31
C SER A 47 -5.61 3.51 11.63
N LYS A 48 -4.87 3.39 12.73
CA LYS A 48 -5.38 3.48 14.09
C LYS A 48 -4.66 4.57 14.87
N THR A 49 -5.38 5.25 15.75
CA THR A 49 -4.80 6.20 16.70
C THR A 49 -5.65 6.26 17.96
N ILE A 50 -5.05 6.74 19.05
CA ILE A 50 -5.75 6.95 20.32
C ILE A 50 -6.38 8.35 20.29
N ILE A 51 -7.62 8.44 20.76
CA ILE A 51 -8.35 9.69 20.92
C ILE A 51 -8.89 9.82 22.34
N GLU A 52 -9.08 11.06 22.76
CA GLU A 52 -9.63 11.42 24.07
C GLU A 52 -11.11 11.79 23.91
N ASP A 53 -11.89 11.62 24.99
CA ASP A 53 -13.29 12.07 25.10
C ASP A 53 -14.19 11.66 23.92
N ALA A 54 -14.22 10.36 23.62
CA ALA A 54 -14.91 9.82 22.46
C ALA A 54 -16.11 8.93 22.80
N GLU A 55 -17.20 9.09 22.06
CA GLU A 55 -18.33 8.17 22.08
C GLU A 55 -18.13 7.08 21.01
N SER A 56 -18.40 5.82 21.37
CA SER A 56 -18.28 4.71 20.43
C SER A 56 -19.33 4.78 19.33
N GLY A 57 -18.93 4.50 18.11
CA GLY A 57 -19.80 4.61 16.95
C GLY A 57 -19.05 4.44 15.63
N GLU A 58 -19.80 4.43 14.53
CA GLU A 58 -19.24 4.31 13.19
C GLU A 58 -20.03 5.10 12.16
N ILE A 59 -19.32 5.72 11.22
CA ILE A 59 -19.88 6.55 10.15
C ILE A 59 -18.89 6.61 8.98
N THR A 60 -19.33 7.07 7.81
CA THR A 60 -18.41 7.34 6.70
C THR A 60 -18.30 8.83 6.40
N ILE A 61 -17.09 9.31 6.08
CA ILE A 61 -16.83 10.73 5.79
C ILE A 61 -16.08 10.89 4.46
N PRO A 62 -16.41 11.86 3.59
CA PRO A 62 -15.69 12.12 2.34
C PRO A 62 -14.18 12.29 2.54
N ALA A 63 -13.38 11.34 2.05
CA ALA A 63 -11.97 11.14 2.39
C ALA A 63 -11.10 12.36 2.09
N ARG A 64 -11.24 12.88 0.87
CA ARG A 64 -10.45 14.03 0.39
C ARG A 64 -10.83 15.31 1.12
N LYS A 65 -12.12 15.52 1.40
CA LYS A 65 -12.59 16.73 2.10
C LYS A 65 -12.07 16.77 3.54
N ILE A 66 -12.21 15.68 4.30
CA ILE A 66 -11.69 15.65 5.68
C ILE A 66 -10.18 15.80 5.70
N TYR A 67 -9.45 15.16 4.77
CA TYR A 67 -8.00 15.32 4.67
C TYR A 67 -7.59 16.77 4.40
N GLU A 68 -8.21 17.44 3.42
CA GLU A 68 -7.91 18.83 3.09
C GLU A 68 -8.24 19.79 4.24
N ILE A 69 -9.39 19.59 4.90
CA ILE A 69 -9.76 20.37 6.08
C ILE A 69 -8.70 20.23 7.17
N VAL A 70 -8.36 19.00 7.56
CA VAL A 70 -7.40 18.74 8.66
C VAL A 70 -6.00 19.24 8.31
N ARG A 71 -5.57 19.08 7.05
CA ARG A 71 -4.27 19.58 6.58
C ARG A 71 -4.17 21.11 6.59
N ALA A 72 -5.29 21.81 6.41
CA ALA A 72 -5.33 23.27 6.41
C ALA A 72 -5.41 23.89 7.81
N LEU A 73 -5.64 23.09 8.86
CA LEU A 73 -5.65 23.59 10.23
C LEU A 73 -4.23 23.93 10.70
N PRO A 74 -4.06 24.95 11.55
CA PRO A 74 -2.79 25.21 12.22
C PRO A 74 -2.30 24.01 13.02
N ASP A 75 -0.99 23.86 13.16
CA ASP A 75 -0.39 22.81 14.00
C ASP A 75 -0.93 22.87 15.44
N ALA A 76 -1.08 21.70 16.05
CA ALA A 76 -1.64 21.51 17.39
C ALA A 76 -3.10 22.01 17.59
N SER A 77 -3.85 22.26 16.52
CA SER A 77 -5.29 22.55 16.63
C SER A 77 -6.04 21.37 17.25
N GLN A 78 -6.89 21.65 18.25
CA GLN A 78 -7.86 20.69 18.76
C GLN A 78 -9.06 20.61 17.81
N LEU A 79 -9.34 19.41 17.31
CA LEU A 79 -10.45 19.13 16.41
C LEU A 79 -11.53 18.37 17.16
N SER A 80 -12.70 18.99 17.31
CA SER A 80 -13.90 18.33 17.80
C SER A 80 -14.75 17.84 16.62
N VAL A 81 -15.28 16.62 16.73
CA VAL A 81 -16.08 15.98 15.69
C VAL A 81 -17.42 15.60 16.29
N TYR A 82 -18.51 16.11 15.70
CA TYR A 82 -19.87 15.87 16.17
C TYR A 82 -20.70 15.23 15.06
N GLN A 83 -21.37 14.12 15.35
CA GLN A 83 -22.34 13.52 14.44
C GLN A 83 -23.75 14.03 14.77
N SER A 84 -24.51 14.36 13.73
CA SER A 84 -25.94 14.63 13.81
C SER A 84 -26.58 14.05 12.55
N ASP A 85 -27.38 12.99 12.71
CA ASP A 85 -28.03 12.26 11.62
C ASP A 85 -27.02 11.82 10.53
N ASP A 86 -27.24 12.27 9.29
CA ASP A 86 -26.45 12.02 8.09
C ASP A 86 -25.34 13.06 7.86
N LYS A 87 -24.97 13.80 8.90
CA LYS A 87 -23.95 14.86 8.83
C LYS A 87 -22.95 14.74 9.95
N ILE A 88 -21.73 15.13 9.63
CA ILE A 88 -20.64 15.29 10.59
C ILE A 88 -20.17 16.73 10.57
N THR A 89 -20.02 17.29 11.76
CA THR A 89 -19.52 18.65 11.96
C THR A 89 -18.11 18.57 12.54
N LEU A 90 -17.17 19.18 11.83
CA LEU A 90 -15.77 19.33 12.22
C LEU A 90 -15.59 20.76 12.76
N GLN A 91 -15.14 20.90 14.01
CA GLN A 91 -14.92 22.19 14.65
C GLN A 91 -13.49 22.30 15.18
N ALA A 92 -12.78 23.36 14.78
CA ALA A 92 -11.45 23.68 15.28
C ALA A 92 -11.34 25.19 15.51
N GLY A 93 -11.32 25.61 16.78
CA GLY A 93 -11.40 27.02 17.16
C GLY A 93 -12.65 27.69 16.59
N ARG A 94 -12.47 28.69 15.70
CA ARG A 94 -13.56 29.42 15.03
C ARG A 94 -14.01 28.79 13.72
N SER A 95 -13.27 27.81 13.21
CA SER A 95 -13.58 27.14 11.95
C SER A 95 -14.60 26.03 12.20
N LYS A 96 -15.65 25.99 11.39
CA LYS A 96 -16.70 24.98 11.42
C LYS A 96 -17.00 24.50 10.01
N PHE A 97 -16.94 23.17 9.82
CA PHE A 97 -17.24 22.53 8.55
C PHE A 97 -18.32 21.47 8.78
N THR A 98 -19.26 21.34 7.85
CA THR A 98 -20.27 20.28 7.89
C THR A 98 -20.17 19.47 6.61
N LEU A 99 -20.03 18.15 6.76
CA LEU A 99 -19.92 17.20 5.67
C LEU A 99 -21.11 16.24 5.72
N ALA A 100 -21.71 15.95 4.56
CA ALA A 100 -22.65 14.86 4.43
C ALA A 100 -21.92 13.52 4.54
N THR A 101 -22.53 12.58 5.26
CA THR A 101 -22.01 11.23 5.49
C THR A 101 -22.87 10.20 4.76
N LEU A 102 -22.41 8.95 4.77
CA LEU A 102 -23.22 7.80 4.38
C LEU A 102 -23.16 6.75 5.50
N PRO A 103 -24.18 5.88 5.61
CA PRO A 103 -24.21 4.83 6.63
C PRO A 103 -22.97 3.93 6.58
N ALA A 104 -22.43 3.57 7.76
CA ALA A 104 -21.28 2.66 7.87
C ALA A 104 -21.57 1.27 7.26
N ASN A 105 -22.80 0.78 7.39
CA ASN A 105 -23.23 -0.51 6.84
C ASN A 105 -23.17 -0.60 5.30
N ASP A 106 -23.13 0.53 4.60
CA ASP A 106 -22.97 0.57 3.14
C ASP A 106 -21.51 0.47 2.71
N PHE A 107 -20.57 0.66 3.66
CA PHE A 107 -19.14 0.57 3.41
C PHE A 107 -18.75 -0.90 3.21
N PRO A 108 -17.97 -1.23 2.16
CA PRO A 108 -17.59 -2.61 1.91
C PRO A 108 -16.68 -3.15 3.01
N SER A 109 -16.96 -4.37 3.48
CA SER A 109 -16.05 -5.12 4.35
C SER A 109 -15.19 -6.07 3.52
N ILE A 110 -13.91 -6.20 3.88
CA ILE A 110 -13.09 -7.32 3.43
C ILE A 110 -13.43 -8.56 4.26
N ASP A 111 -13.70 -9.67 3.58
CA ASP A 111 -13.96 -10.96 4.23
C ASP A 111 -12.77 -11.43 5.07
N LYS A 112 -13.04 -12.35 6.01
CA LYS A 112 -11.96 -12.95 6.80
C LYS A 112 -10.94 -13.61 5.88
N ILE A 113 -9.70 -13.15 5.99
CA ILE A 113 -8.56 -13.65 5.23
C ILE A 113 -8.00 -14.87 5.96
N GLU A 114 -8.02 -16.02 5.30
CA GLU A 114 -7.37 -17.23 5.80
C GLU A 114 -5.88 -17.19 5.48
N VAL A 115 -5.08 -16.87 6.49
CA VAL A 115 -3.63 -16.75 6.37
C VAL A 115 -3.03 -18.13 6.22
N THR A 116 -2.29 -18.31 5.14
CA THR A 116 -1.61 -19.56 4.78
C THR A 116 -0.13 -19.52 5.10
N GLU A 117 0.50 -18.35 4.99
CA GLU A 117 1.92 -18.13 5.28
C GLU A 117 2.11 -16.80 6.00
N ARG A 118 3.16 -16.72 6.82
CA ARG A 118 3.62 -15.48 7.45
C ARG A 118 5.11 -15.35 7.23
N ILE A 119 5.54 -14.17 6.83
CA ILE A 119 6.96 -13.83 6.78
C ILE A 119 7.23 -12.56 7.59
N ILE A 120 8.37 -12.56 8.27
CA ILE A 120 8.89 -11.41 8.99
C ILE A 120 10.10 -10.90 8.20
N ILE A 121 10.11 -9.60 7.90
CA ILE A 121 11.16 -8.95 7.13
C ILE A 121 11.42 -7.56 7.70
N ALA A 122 12.66 -7.08 7.63
CA ALA A 122 12.96 -5.68 7.95
C ALA A 122 12.33 -4.75 6.90
N GLU A 123 11.68 -3.68 7.36
CA GLU A 123 10.97 -2.74 6.49
C GLU A 123 11.87 -2.14 5.41
N VAL A 124 13.11 -1.79 5.78
CA VAL A 124 14.14 -1.28 4.84
C VAL A 124 14.42 -2.26 3.69
N LEU A 125 14.46 -3.57 3.96
CA LEU A 125 14.71 -4.59 2.94
C LEU A 125 13.52 -4.73 2.00
N LEU A 126 12.29 -4.77 2.52
CA LEU A 126 11.10 -4.82 1.67
C LEU A 126 11.00 -3.58 0.76
N LYS A 127 11.33 -2.41 1.31
CA LYS A 127 11.35 -1.15 0.54
C LYS A 127 12.36 -1.21 -0.59
N GLU A 128 13.58 -1.67 -0.30
CA GLU A 128 14.64 -1.82 -1.29
C GLU A 128 14.24 -2.80 -2.42
N LEU A 129 13.66 -3.95 -2.06
CA LEU A 129 13.18 -4.93 -3.04
C LEU A 129 12.18 -4.30 -4.02
N ILE A 130 11.20 -3.55 -3.51
CA ILE A 130 10.18 -2.88 -4.32
C ILE A 130 10.80 -1.77 -5.17
N GLU A 131 11.63 -0.89 -4.60
CA GLU A 131 12.27 0.23 -5.31
C GLU A 131 13.16 -0.23 -6.46
N ARG A 132 13.87 -1.35 -6.28
CA ARG A 132 14.77 -1.91 -7.29
C ARG A 132 14.06 -2.67 -8.40
N THR A 133 12.76 -2.95 -8.29
CA THR A 133 12.07 -3.86 -9.22
C THR A 133 10.80 -3.26 -9.81
N ALA A 134 10.02 -2.51 -9.05
CA ALA A 134 8.70 -2.01 -9.44
C ALA A 134 8.66 -1.22 -10.76
N PHE A 135 9.76 -0.53 -11.11
CA PHE A 135 9.84 0.26 -12.34
C PHE A 135 9.73 -0.59 -13.63
N ALA A 136 10.02 -1.89 -13.54
CA ALA A 136 9.99 -2.82 -14.66
C ALA A 136 8.61 -3.49 -14.86
N MET A 137 7.61 -3.21 -14.02
CA MET A 137 6.24 -3.71 -14.23
C MET A 137 5.64 -3.12 -15.51
N ALA A 138 4.92 -3.95 -16.26
CA ALA A 138 4.18 -3.52 -17.43
C ALA A 138 3.10 -2.47 -17.10
N GLN A 139 2.68 -1.71 -18.10
CA GLN A 139 1.64 -0.69 -17.99
C GLN A 139 0.47 -1.06 -18.88
N GLN A 140 -0.64 -1.48 -18.26
CA GLN A 140 -1.88 -1.85 -18.98
C GLN A 140 -1.65 -2.90 -20.08
N ASP A 141 -0.73 -3.84 -19.84
CA ASP A 141 -0.48 -4.95 -20.75
C ASP A 141 -1.64 -5.94 -20.72
N VAL A 142 -1.94 -6.54 -21.88
CA VAL A 142 -2.97 -7.58 -22.02
C VAL A 142 -2.63 -8.83 -21.19
N ARG A 143 -1.34 -9.10 -20.98
CA ARG A 143 -0.81 -10.10 -20.06
C ARG A 143 -0.86 -9.53 -18.65
N TYR A 144 -2.05 -9.54 -18.07
CA TYR A 144 -2.33 -8.85 -16.81
C TYR A 144 -1.40 -9.23 -15.65
N TYR A 145 -0.84 -10.45 -15.64
CA TYR A 145 0.15 -10.90 -14.65
C TYR A 145 1.49 -10.13 -14.71
N LEU A 146 1.80 -9.45 -15.82
CA LEU A 146 2.97 -8.57 -15.94
C LEU A 146 2.72 -7.15 -15.39
N ASN A 147 1.46 -6.79 -15.14
CA ASN A 147 1.09 -5.49 -14.56
C ASN A 147 1.30 -5.46 -13.04
N GLY A 148 1.83 -6.52 -12.43
CA GLY A 148 2.12 -6.60 -11.00
C GLY A 148 3.58 -6.96 -10.71
N LEU A 149 3.94 -6.91 -9.43
CA LEU A 149 5.24 -7.33 -8.93
C LEU A 149 5.13 -8.76 -8.40
N LEU A 150 5.95 -9.68 -8.93
CA LEU A 150 6.07 -11.02 -8.39
C LEU A 150 6.80 -10.96 -7.04
N PHE A 151 6.19 -11.54 -6.02
CA PHE A 151 6.85 -11.94 -4.78
C PHE A 151 7.04 -13.45 -4.85
N ASP A 152 8.29 -13.87 -4.95
CA ASP A 152 8.70 -15.25 -5.07
C ASP A 152 9.40 -15.69 -3.78
N LEU A 153 8.67 -16.41 -2.94
CA LEU A 153 9.13 -16.98 -1.70
C LEU A 153 9.72 -18.36 -1.99
N ARG A 154 11.04 -18.49 -1.83
CA ARG A 154 11.77 -19.72 -2.12
C ARG A 154 12.78 -20.02 -1.02
N ASP A 155 12.58 -21.14 -0.34
CA ASP A 155 13.41 -21.62 0.76
C ASP A 155 13.54 -20.58 1.88
N THR A 156 14.67 -19.88 1.93
CA THR A 156 15.01 -18.81 2.89
C THR A 156 14.99 -17.42 2.26
N LYS A 157 14.51 -17.25 1.04
CA LYS A 157 14.60 -15.99 0.29
C LYS A 157 13.25 -15.41 -0.05
N LEU A 158 13.18 -14.08 -0.04
CA LEU A 158 12.17 -13.33 -0.76
C LEU A 158 12.83 -12.67 -1.97
N ARG A 159 12.32 -13.01 -3.15
CA ARG A 159 12.73 -12.39 -4.41
C ARG A 159 11.55 -11.60 -4.99
N CYS A 160 11.82 -10.35 -5.35
CA CYS A 160 10.89 -9.52 -6.10
C CYS A 160 11.31 -9.50 -7.58
N VAL A 161 10.35 -9.73 -8.48
CA VAL A 161 10.61 -9.74 -9.94
C VAL A 161 9.53 -8.95 -10.67
N ALA A 162 9.94 -8.07 -11.58
CA ALA A 162 9.03 -7.40 -12.51
C ALA A 162 9.61 -7.39 -13.92
N THR A 163 8.73 -7.48 -14.91
CA THR A 163 9.08 -7.39 -16.32
C THR A 163 7.91 -6.85 -17.14
N ASP A 164 8.24 -6.12 -18.20
CA ASP A 164 7.33 -5.65 -19.24
C ASP A 164 7.47 -6.45 -20.55
N GLY A 165 8.28 -7.51 -20.54
CA GLY A 165 8.66 -8.30 -21.71
C GLY A 165 9.81 -7.72 -22.53
N HIS A 166 10.23 -6.48 -22.28
CA HIS A 166 11.41 -5.86 -22.90
C HIS A 166 12.62 -5.83 -21.96
N ARG A 167 12.37 -5.71 -20.66
CA ARG A 167 13.37 -5.71 -19.59
C ARG A 167 12.86 -6.47 -18.39
N LEU A 168 13.79 -6.92 -17.55
CA LEU A 168 13.49 -7.59 -16.30
C LEU A 168 14.31 -6.97 -15.17
N ALA A 169 13.69 -6.76 -14.02
CA ALA A 169 14.36 -6.38 -12.79
C ALA A 169 14.10 -7.45 -11.73
N LEU A 170 15.16 -7.86 -11.05
CA LEU A 170 15.15 -8.85 -9.98
C LEU A 170 15.96 -8.32 -8.80
N CYS A 171 15.41 -8.43 -7.61
CA CYS A 171 16.12 -8.18 -6.37
C CYS A 171 15.70 -9.23 -5.35
N GLU A 172 16.62 -9.67 -4.50
CA GLU A 172 16.35 -10.69 -3.48
C GLU A 172 17.02 -10.36 -2.16
N THR A 173 16.46 -10.90 -1.09
CA THR A 173 17.01 -10.83 0.27
C THR A 173 16.77 -12.15 0.99
N GLU A 174 17.58 -12.40 2.03
CA GLU A 174 17.41 -13.54 2.92
C GLU A 174 16.35 -13.21 4.00
N LEU A 175 15.58 -14.22 4.37
CA LEU A 175 14.58 -14.21 5.43
C LEU A 175 15.10 -15.06 6.58
N GLU A 176 15.48 -14.42 7.69
CA GLU A 176 16.16 -15.09 8.81
C GLU A 176 15.35 -16.23 9.46
N GLN A 177 14.02 -16.15 9.38
CA GLN A 177 13.11 -17.05 10.10
C GLN A 177 12.30 -17.99 9.18
N ALA A 178 12.53 -17.92 7.87
CA ALA A 178 11.81 -18.72 6.89
C ALA A 178 12.58 -19.99 6.52
N LYS A 179 11.86 -21.10 6.37
CA LYS A 179 12.40 -22.35 5.81
C LYS A 179 11.35 -22.99 4.93
N ASP A 180 11.81 -23.63 3.86
CA ASP A 180 10.99 -24.43 2.93
C ASP A 180 9.80 -23.65 2.33
N LEU A 181 9.91 -22.33 2.20
CA LEU A 181 8.90 -21.53 1.52
C LEU A 181 8.90 -21.87 0.03
N LYS A 182 7.72 -22.09 -0.54
CA LYS A 182 7.58 -22.29 -1.98
C LYS A 182 6.27 -21.70 -2.46
N ARG A 183 6.29 -20.40 -2.74
CA ARG A 183 5.12 -19.69 -3.20
C ARG A 183 5.46 -18.51 -4.07
N GLN A 184 4.66 -18.36 -5.12
CA GLN A 184 4.64 -17.18 -5.95
C GLN A 184 3.30 -16.48 -5.79
N ILE A 185 3.34 -15.17 -5.55
CA ILE A 185 2.17 -14.30 -5.56
C ILE A 185 2.48 -13.06 -6.39
N ILE A 186 1.47 -12.51 -7.03
CA ILE A 186 1.62 -11.31 -7.85
C ILE A 186 0.83 -10.18 -7.20
N LEU A 187 1.54 -9.19 -6.66
CA LEU A 187 0.92 -7.99 -6.08
C LEU A 187 0.59 -7.01 -7.22
N PRO A 188 -0.68 -6.58 -7.40
CA PRO A 188 -1.05 -5.61 -8.43
C PRO A 188 -0.28 -4.30 -8.28
N ARG A 189 -0.04 -3.58 -9.39
CA ARG A 189 0.67 -2.30 -9.40
C ARG A 189 0.20 -1.33 -8.32
N LYS A 190 -1.12 -1.20 -8.14
CA LYS A 190 -1.67 -0.31 -7.11
C LYS A 190 -1.24 -0.73 -5.71
N GLY A 191 -1.38 -2.01 -5.38
CA GLY A 191 -0.90 -2.58 -4.12
C GLY A 191 0.59 -2.34 -3.91
N VAL A 192 1.42 -2.51 -4.94
CA VAL A 192 2.87 -2.23 -4.88
C VAL A 192 3.12 -0.76 -4.54
N MET A 193 2.41 0.17 -5.19
CA MET A 193 2.60 1.61 -4.99
C MET A 193 2.10 2.08 -3.62
N GLU A 194 0.98 1.56 -3.13
CA GLU A 194 0.50 1.90 -1.78
C GLU A 194 1.42 1.31 -0.70
N LEU A 195 1.86 0.06 -0.87
CA LEU A 195 2.83 -0.57 0.02
C LEU A 195 4.14 0.23 0.06
N GLN A 196 4.69 0.61 -1.11
CA GLN A 196 5.92 1.42 -1.18
C GLN A 196 5.80 2.75 -0.42
N ARG A 197 4.65 3.43 -0.50
CA ARG A 197 4.43 4.70 0.22
C ARG A 197 4.32 4.53 1.73
N LEU A 198 3.87 3.37 2.19
CA LEU A 198 3.81 3.05 3.63
C LEU A 198 5.18 2.76 4.24
N LEU A 199 6.13 2.29 3.43
CA LEU A 199 7.45 1.91 3.91
C LEU A 199 8.33 3.15 4.12
N GLU A 200 8.53 3.52 5.39
CA GLU A 200 9.39 4.64 5.79
C GLU A 200 10.87 4.26 5.62
N GLY A 201 11.20 2.96 5.63
CA GLY A 201 12.54 2.43 5.43
C GLY A 201 13.36 2.34 6.72
N SER A 202 12.69 2.06 7.84
CA SER A 202 13.36 1.83 9.12
C SER A 202 13.82 0.36 9.26
N ASP A 203 14.64 0.07 10.27
CA ASP A 203 15.05 -1.30 10.59
C ASP A 203 13.98 -2.11 11.33
N ARG A 204 12.77 -1.56 11.50
CA ARG A 204 11.68 -2.25 12.18
C ARG A 204 11.27 -3.50 11.41
N GLN A 205 10.93 -4.56 12.13
CA GLN A 205 10.35 -5.76 11.54
C GLN A 205 8.87 -5.52 11.22
N ILE A 206 8.46 -5.99 10.05
CA ILE A 206 7.06 -6.02 9.60
C ILE A 206 6.65 -7.45 9.30
N GLU A 207 5.40 -7.78 9.60
CA GLU A 207 4.81 -9.07 9.27
C GLU A 207 4.01 -8.94 7.96
N LEU A 208 4.31 -9.82 6.99
CA LEU A 208 3.46 -10.04 5.83
C LEU A 208 2.70 -11.35 6.01
N GLU A 209 1.38 -11.24 6.10
CA GLU A 209 0.45 -12.38 6.07
C GLU A 209 0.03 -12.62 4.63
N ILE A 210 0.25 -13.84 4.14
CA ILE A 210 -0.09 -14.24 2.78
C ILE A 210 -1.23 -15.26 2.82
N ALA A 211 -2.29 -14.96 2.09
CA ALA A 211 -3.45 -15.79 1.89
C ALA A 211 -3.62 -16.14 0.42
N ARG A 212 -4.57 -17.02 0.09
CA ARG A 212 -4.77 -17.50 -1.28
C ARG A 212 -4.93 -16.37 -2.30
N ASN A 213 -5.71 -15.36 -1.96
CA ASN A 213 -6.09 -14.26 -2.87
C ASN A 213 -5.75 -12.86 -2.31
N HIS A 214 -5.08 -12.79 -1.17
CA HIS A 214 -4.70 -11.52 -0.54
C HIS A 214 -3.30 -11.60 0.07
N ILE A 215 -2.66 -10.45 0.17
CA ILE A 215 -1.52 -10.20 1.05
C ILE A 215 -1.89 -9.07 2.01
N ARG A 216 -1.45 -9.19 3.26
CA ARG A 216 -1.62 -8.18 4.28
C ARG A 216 -0.30 -7.87 4.95
N MET A 217 0.03 -6.58 5.04
CA MET A 217 1.13 -6.09 5.88
C MET A 217 0.55 -5.53 7.17
N LYS A 218 1.08 -5.96 8.31
CA LYS A 218 0.75 -5.39 9.62
C LYS A 218 1.94 -4.61 10.17
N SER A 219 1.66 -3.37 10.56
CA SER A 219 2.51 -2.56 11.43
C SER A 219 1.71 -2.16 12.67
N PHE A 220 2.34 -1.44 13.61
CA PHE A 220 1.72 -1.08 14.89
C PHE A 220 0.43 -0.25 14.73
N ASP A 221 0.44 0.75 13.85
CA ASP A 221 -0.62 1.73 13.66
C ASP A 221 -1.31 1.65 12.28
N VAL A 222 -0.86 0.73 11.42
CA VAL A 222 -1.36 0.57 10.05
C VAL A 222 -1.48 -0.90 9.68
N THR A 223 -2.60 -1.26 9.04
CA THR A 223 -2.79 -2.52 8.32
C THR A 223 -3.08 -2.22 6.86
N PHE A 224 -2.30 -2.80 5.97
CA PHE A 224 -2.51 -2.75 4.53
C PHE A 224 -2.94 -4.13 4.05
N THR A 225 -3.99 -4.21 3.25
CA THR A 225 -4.48 -5.44 2.62
C THR A 225 -4.63 -5.19 1.12
N SER A 226 -4.14 -6.09 0.28
CA SER A 226 -4.35 -6.05 -1.18
C SER A 226 -4.80 -7.40 -1.69
N LYS A 227 -5.72 -7.40 -2.66
CA LYS A 227 -5.94 -8.56 -3.53
C LYS A 227 -4.67 -8.89 -4.30
N LEU A 228 -4.53 -10.17 -4.62
CA LEU A 228 -3.49 -10.70 -5.50
C LEU A 228 -4.04 -10.87 -6.92
N ILE A 229 -3.16 -10.77 -7.92
CA ILE A 229 -3.52 -11.14 -9.29
C ILE A 229 -3.60 -12.67 -9.37
N ASP A 230 -4.74 -13.19 -9.86
CA ASP A 230 -4.91 -14.61 -10.15
C ASP A 230 -4.31 -14.96 -11.51
N GLY A 231 -3.03 -15.35 -11.51
CA GLY A 231 -2.30 -15.72 -12.71
C GLY A 231 -0.93 -16.30 -12.39
N SER A 232 -0.34 -16.96 -13.39
CA SER A 232 1.01 -17.49 -13.31
C SER A 232 1.99 -16.49 -13.91
N PHE A 233 2.99 -16.08 -13.13
CA PHE A 233 4.09 -15.29 -13.65
C PHE A 233 4.95 -16.16 -14.59
N PRO A 234 5.48 -15.63 -15.72
CA PRO A 234 6.32 -16.42 -16.61
C PRO A 234 7.56 -16.96 -15.90
N ASP A 235 8.11 -18.06 -16.43
CA ASP A 235 9.42 -18.55 -16.01
C ASP A 235 10.49 -17.51 -16.37
N TYR A 236 10.85 -16.72 -15.36
CA TYR A 236 11.77 -15.61 -15.50
C TYR A 236 13.23 -16.04 -15.40
N GLU A 237 13.52 -17.23 -14.86
CA GLU A 237 14.90 -17.72 -14.75
C GLU A 237 15.43 -18.11 -16.13
N GLY A 238 14.56 -18.63 -16.99
CA GLY A 238 14.89 -18.97 -18.37
C GLY A 238 15.28 -17.79 -19.27
N VAL A 239 14.99 -16.54 -18.88
CA VAL A 239 15.37 -15.34 -19.64
C VAL A 239 16.62 -14.64 -19.11
N ILE A 240 17.17 -15.06 -17.97
CA ILE A 240 18.41 -14.51 -17.42
C ILE A 240 19.58 -15.17 -18.16
N PRO A 241 20.39 -14.43 -18.94
CA PRO A 241 21.48 -15.03 -19.70
C PRO A 241 22.52 -15.69 -18.78
N ILE A 242 22.80 -16.96 -19.01
CA ILE A 242 23.85 -17.72 -18.31
C ILE A 242 25.10 -17.70 -19.20
N GLY A 243 26.25 -17.32 -18.63
CA GLY A 243 27.54 -17.41 -19.33
C GLY A 243 27.78 -16.32 -20.37
N ALA A 244 27.51 -15.05 -20.03
CA ALA A 244 27.92 -13.92 -20.87
C ALA A 244 29.43 -13.96 -21.15
N ASP A 245 29.82 -13.90 -22.42
CA ASP A 245 31.21 -14.01 -22.89
C ASP A 245 31.95 -12.66 -22.92
N ARG A 246 31.21 -11.56 -22.73
CA ARG A 246 31.73 -10.18 -22.71
C ARG A 246 31.28 -9.44 -21.46
N GLU A 247 32.25 -8.91 -20.74
CA GLU A 247 32.02 -8.06 -19.56
C GLU A 247 32.52 -6.64 -19.83
N VAL A 248 31.71 -5.64 -19.49
CA VAL A 248 32.08 -4.23 -19.56
C VAL A 248 31.86 -3.59 -18.20
N LYS A 249 32.92 -3.04 -17.61
CA LYS A 249 32.88 -2.29 -16.35
C LYS A 249 32.92 -0.80 -16.62
N VAL A 250 31.93 -0.07 -16.16
CA VAL A 250 31.79 1.38 -16.37
C VAL A 250 31.25 2.05 -15.12
N ALA A 251 31.68 3.29 -14.86
CA ALA A 251 31.15 4.09 -13.76
C ALA A 251 29.68 4.44 -14.02
N ARG A 252 28.79 4.06 -13.09
CA ARG A 252 27.33 4.25 -13.17
C ARG A 252 26.94 5.68 -13.56
N GLU A 253 27.46 6.67 -12.83
CA GLU A 253 27.07 8.08 -13.03
C GLU A 253 27.48 8.59 -14.42
N VAL A 254 28.69 8.23 -14.86
CA VAL A 254 29.19 8.59 -16.20
C VAL A 254 28.32 8.00 -17.30
N LEU A 255 27.97 6.71 -17.20
CA LEU A 255 27.09 6.07 -18.18
C LEU A 255 25.69 6.70 -18.19
N ARG A 256 25.11 6.95 -17.01
CA ARG A 256 23.79 7.56 -16.89
C ARG A 256 23.76 8.95 -17.54
N ASP A 257 24.74 9.78 -17.24
CA ASP A 257 24.79 11.16 -17.74
C ASP A 257 25.02 11.18 -19.25
N ALA A 258 25.84 10.26 -19.79
CA ALA A 258 26.02 10.09 -21.23
C ALA A 258 24.72 9.69 -21.93
N LEU A 259 23.97 8.71 -21.40
CA LEU A 259 22.68 8.29 -21.95
C LEU A 259 21.62 9.42 -21.88
N ASN A 260 21.58 10.16 -20.78
CA ASN A 260 20.68 11.30 -20.63
C ASN A 260 21.01 12.41 -21.65
N GLY A 261 22.29 12.72 -21.85
CA GLY A 261 22.72 13.73 -22.83
C GLY A 261 22.36 13.40 -24.28
N LEU A 262 22.21 12.11 -24.61
CA LEU A 262 21.75 11.66 -25.93
C LEU A 262 20.25 11.87 -26.13
N ASN A 263 19.42 11.81 -25.08
CA ASN A 263 17.97 11.99 -25.17
C ASN A 263 17.54 13.45 -25.42
N TYR A 264 18.46 14.41 -25.29
CA TYR A 264 18.22 15.84 -25.56
C TYR A 264 18.76 16.32 -26.91
N ARG A 265 19.25 15.40 -27.76
CA ARG A 265 19.63 15.65 -29.15
C ARG A 265 18.64 14.99 -30.09
#